data_AF-A0A2T4IXL2-F1
#
_entry.id   AF-A0A2T4IXL2-F1
#
_cell.length_a   1.000
_cell.length_b   1.000
_cell.length_c   1.000
_cell.angle_alpha   90.00
_cell.angle_beta   90.00
_cell.angle_gamma   90.00
#
_symmetry.space_group_name_H-M   'P 1'
#
loop_
_entity.id
_entity.type
_entity.pdbx_description
1 polymer ?
#
loop_
_entity_poly.entity_id
_entity_poly.type
_entity_poly.pdbx_seq_one_letter_code
_entity_poly.pdbx_strand_id
1 'polypeptide(L)'
;MSRIFLKSAAVAFASLAASLLLTLIVVPAMGFPINRTIWLTSTVCPLALAWVAGAYTFWQGERLKSAHRDLARAHAQLAAAHRRLSEKASRDDMTGMLNRESFFAALDGSRRKSDRGALLIIDADHFKKINDSFGHLTGDDALLLIAAAIERGVRSGDVLGRIGGEEFAVFLAGATDQEAKRVAERIRREVELIRFRPVDERVVPLTVSIGGTLCGEDAAVSELMRAADQCLYEAKHRGRNLTILDNDISEAA
;
A
#
# COMPACT_ATOMS: atom_id res chain seq x y z
N MET A 1 1.38 38.12 -19.64
CA MET A 1 1.57 39.58 -19.49
C MET A 1 0.35 40.40 -19.90
N SER A 2 -0.09 40.38 -21.18
CA SER A 2 -1.23 41.19 -21.65
C SER A 2 -2.53 41.03 -20.81
N ARG A 3 -2.87 39.80 -20.39
CA ARG A 3 -4.05 39.55 -19.53
C ARG A 3 -3.91 40.09 -18.09
N ILE A 4 -2.71 40.19 -17.55
CA ILE A 4 -2.48 40.77 -16.21
C ILE A 4 -2.63 42.29 -16.28
N PHE A 5 -2.02 42.91 -17.29
CA PHE A 5 -2.14 44.34 -17.54
C PHE A 5 -3.59 44.78 -17.78
N LEU A 6 -4.37 43.98 -18.52
CA LEU A 6 -5.79 44.29 -18.76
C LEU A 6 -6.61 44.23 -17.47
N LYS A 7 -6.35 43.25 -16.60
CA LYS A 7 -7.05 43.10 -15.31
C LYS A 7 -6.65 44.19 -14.31
N SER A 8 -5.36 44.54 -14.24
CA SER A 8 -4.90 45.65 -13.38
C SER A 8 -5.42 47.00 -13.84
N ALA A 9 -5.49 47.23 -15.16
CA ALA A 9 -6.08 48.45 -15.72
C ALA A 9 -7.57 48.57 -15.38
N ALA A 10 -8.36 47.49 -15.50
CA ALA A 10 -9.77 47.50 -15.14
C ALA A 10 -10.00 47.83 -13.65
N VAL A 11 -9.17 47.29 -12.75
CA VAL A 11 -9.21 47.61 -11.31
C VAL A 11 -8.83 49.08 -11.07
N ALA A 12 -7.81 49.59 -11.76
CA ALA A 12 -7.40 51.00 -11.64
C ALA A 12 -8.50 51.97 -12.10
N PHE A 13 -9.22 51.67 -13.18
CA PHE A 13 -10.36 52.47 -13.63
C PHE A 13 -11.53 52.43 -12.64
N ALA A 14 -11.85 51.26 -12.07
CA ALA A 14 -12.90 51.13 -11.06
C ALA A 14 -12.55 51.89 -9.76
N SER A 15 -11.29 51.80 -9.30
CA SER A 15 -10.80 52.57 -8.15
C SER A 15 -10.80 54.08 -8.39
N LEU A 16 -10.48 54.51 -9.61
CA LEU A 16 -10.58 55.92 -10.01
C LEU A 16 -12.02 56.42 -9.94
N ALA A 17 -12.97 55.70 -10.54
CA ALA A 17 -14.39 56.08 -10.53
C ALA A 17 -14.94 56.18 -9.09
N ALA A 18 -14.59 55.22 -8.22
CA ALA A 18 -15.00 55.24 -6.81
C ALA A 18 -14.39 56.43 -6.03
N SER A 19 -13.11 56.73 -6.25
CA SER A 19 -12.42 57.85 -5.61
C SER A 19 -13.02 59.21 -6.01
N LEU A 20 -13.33 59.38 -7.30
CA LEU A 20 -13.99 60.60 -7.80
C LEU A 20 -15.40 60.77 -7.22
N LEU A 21 -16.19 59.68 -7.18
CA LEU A 21 -17.53 59.69 -6.57
C LEU A 21 -17.48 60.09 -5.09
N LEU A 22 -16.57 59.48 -4.32
CA LEU A 22 -16.38 59.78 -2.90
C LEU A 22 -15.98 61.24 -2.68
N THR A 23 -15.08 61.76 -3.52
CA THR A 23 -14.63 63.16 -3.46
C THR A 23 -15.79 64.12 -3.71
N LEU A 24 -16.66 63.84 -4.70
CA LEU A 24 -17.82 64.66 -5.03
C LEU A 24 -18.90 64.67 -3.94
N ILE A 25 -18.98 63.64 -3.11
CA ILE A 25 -19.98 63.52 -2.04
C ILE A 25 -19.43 64.07 -0.71
N VAL A 26 -18.23 63.66 -0.32
CA VAL A 26 -17.69 63.92 1.03
C VAL A 26 -17.13 65.34 1.18
N VAL A 27 -16.42 65.85 0.18
CA VAL A 27 -15.77 67.17 0.26
C VAL A 27 -16.81 68.30 0.43
N PRO A 28 -17.91 68.34 -0.36
CA PRO A 28 -18.97 69.32 -0.14
C PRO A 28 -19.74 69.10 1.17
N ALA A 29 -19.96 67.85 1.59
CA ALA A 29 -20.65 67.55 2.85
C ALA A 29 -19.87 68.03 4.09
N MET A 30 -18.55 68.12 4.00
CA MET A 30 -17.68 68.70 5.03
C MET A 30 -17.53 70.23 4.92
N GLY A 31 -18.17 70.87 3.93
CA GLY A 31 -18.13 72.32 3.73
C GLY A 31 -16.86 72.85 3.06
N PHE A 32 -16.02 71.99 2.48
CA PHE A 32 -14.81 72.40 1.78
C PHE A 32 -15.08 72.61 0.27
N PRO A 33 -14.45 73.61 -0.37
CA PRO A 33 -14.53 73.76 -1.82
C PRO A 33 -13.64 72.74 -2.54
N ILE A 34 -14.15 72.16 -3.63
CA ILE A 34 -13.37 71.24 -4.46
C ILE A 34 -12.34 72.05 -5.26
N ASN A 35 -11.07 71.99 -4.83
CA ASN A 35 -9.97 72.70 -5.47
C ASN A 35 -9.19 71.81 -6.46
N ARG A 36 -8.30 72.42 -7.25
CA ARG A 36 -7.49 71.71 -8.26
C ARG A 36 -6.59 70.64 -7.64
N THR A 37 -6.11 70.86 -6.42
CA THR A 37 -5.24 69.92 -5.71
C THR A 37 -5.99 68.65 -5.34
N ILE A 38 -7.20 68.77 -4.79
CA ILE A 38 -8.09 67.65 -4.46
C ILE A 38 -8.43 66.85 -5.71
N TRP A 39 -8.74 67.51 -6.83
CA TRP A 39 -8.93 66.84 -8.12
C TRP A 39 -7.69 66.05 -8.55
N LEU A 40 -6.51 66.66 -8.49
CA LEU A 40 -5.26 65.99 -8.87
C LEU A 40 -4.98 64.77 -7.98
N THR A 41 -5.09 64.91 -6.66
CA THR A 41 -4.81 63.82 -5.71
C THR A 41 -5.83 62.69 -5.81
N SER A 42 -7.12 63.01 -5.96
CA SER A 42 -8.19 62.00 -6.09
C SER A 42 -8.17 61.26 -7.42
N THR A 43 -7.42 61.76 -8.41
CA THR A 43 -7.26 61.12 -9.73
C THR A 43 -5.94 60.34 -9.81
N VAL A 44 -4.84 60.96 -9.40
CA VAL A 44 -3.48 60.41 -9.58
C VAL A 44 -3.19 59.31 -8.56
N CYS A 45 -3.53 59.51 -7.28
CA CYS A 45 -3.20 58.55 -6.22
C CYS A 45 -3.88 57.19 -6.41
N PRO A 46 -5.20 57.10 -6.68
CA PRO A 46 -5.85 55.80 -6.88
C PRO A 46 -5.36 55.11 -8.14
N LEU A 47 -5.09 55.85 -9.22
CA LEU A 47 -4.64 55.27 -10.48
C LEU A 47 -3.24 54.66 -10.34
N ALA A 48 -2.31 55.36 -9.70
CA ALA A 48 -0.96 54.86 -9.44
C ALA A 48 -0.97 53.67 -8.47
N LEU A 49 -1.68 53.79 -7.34
CA LEU A 49 -1.71 52.75 -6.31
C LEU A 49 -2.47 51.50 -6.77
N ALA A 50 -3.65 51.65 -7.37
CA ALA A 50 -4.47 50.51 -7.80
C ALA A 50 -3.84 49.77 -8.98
N TRP A 51 -3.16 50.47 -9.89
CA TRP A 51 -2.43 49.81 -10.98
C TRP A 51 -1.28 48.96 -10.44
N VAL A 52 -0.42 49.54 -9.58
CA VAL A 52 0.75 48.82 -9.02
C VAL A 52 0.30 47.66 -8.13
N ALA A 53 -0.65 47.90 -7.23
CA ALA A 53 -1.20 46.85 -6.35
C ALA A 53 -1.94 45.76 -7.15
N GLY A 54 -2.70 46.14 -8.17
CA GLY A 54 -3.37 45.19 -9.07
C GLY A 54 -2.36 44.33 -9.83
N ALA A 55 -1.36 44.94 -10.46
CA ALA A 55 -0.32 44.21 -11.17
C ALA A 55 0.43 43.24 -10.25
N TYR A 56 0.78 43.68 -9.03
CA TYR A 56 1.46 42.84 -8.03
C TYR A 56 0.60 41.68 -7.55
N THR A 57 -0.67 41.91 -7.20
CA THR A 57 -1.59 40.87 -6.70
C THR A 57 -1.92 39.83 -7.77
N PHE A 58 -2.15 40.25 -9.02
CA PHE A 58 -2.36 39.32 -10.13
C PHE A 58 -1.10 38.51 -10.45
N TRP A 59 0.08 39.14 -10.42
CA TRP A 59 1.35 38.44 -10.62
C TRP A 59 1.61 37.41 -9.51
N GLN A 60 1.41 37.79 -8.24
CA GLN A 60 1.52 36.85 -7.12
C GLN A 60 0.52 35.70 -7.23
N GLY A 61 -0.73 35.99 -7.62
CA GLY A 61 -1.75 34.96 -7.81
C GLY A 61 -1.38 33.96 -8.90
N GLU A 62 -0.83 34.42 -10.03
CA GLU A 62 -0.33 33.52 -11.08
C GLU A 62 0.90 32.71 -10.64
N ARG A 63 1.79 33.33 -9.85
CA ARG A 63 2.97 32.65 -9.29
C ARG A 63 2.56 31.56 -8.30
N LEU A 64 1.65 31.85 -7.38
CA LEU A 64 1.13 30.89 -6.40
C LEU A 64 0.41 29.73 -7.09
N LYS A 65 -0.42 30.01 -8.10
CA LYS A 65 -1.10 28.97 -8.89
C LYS A 65 -0.10 28.09 -9.65
N SER A 66 1.00 28.64 -10.12
CA SER A 66 2.04 27.86 -10.81
C SER A 66 2.81 27.00 -9.83
N ALA A 67 3.23 27.55 -8.69
CA ALA A 67 3.87 26.80 -7.62
C ALA A 67 2.98 25.65 -7.09
N HIS A 68 1.68 25.87 -6.90
CA HIS A 68 0.75 24.80 -6.52
C HIS A 68 0.62 23.72 -7.60
N ARG A 69 0.59 24.09 -8.88
CA ARG A 69 0.56 23.11 -9.97
C ARG A 69 1.83 22.28 -10.02
N ASP A 70 2.99 22.90 -9.81
CA ASP A 70 4.27 22.21 -9.83
C ASP A 70 4.43 21.30 -8.62
N LEU A 71 4.01 21.75 -7.43
CA LEU A 71 3.94 20.92 -6.23
C LEU A 71 3.00 19.72 -6.42
N ALA A 72 1.81 19.93 -6.99
CA ALA A 72 0.88 18.85 -7.27
C ALA A 72 1.45 17.82 -8.26
N ARG A 73 2.17 18.28 -9.30
CA ARG A 73 2.87 17.40 -10.24
C ARG A 73 3.99 16.60 -9.56
N ALA A 74 4.80 17.26 -8.73
CA ALA A 74 5.87 16.58 -7.98
C ALA A 74 5.31 15.53 -7.02
N HIS A 75 4.22 15.82 -6.31
CA HIS A 75 3.52 14.84 -5.47
C HIS A 75 2.98 13.66 -6.30
N ALA A 76 2.39 13.91 -7.47
CA ALA A 76 1.89 12.85 -8.34
C ALA A 76 3.03 11.96 -8.88
N GLN A 77 4.16 12.56 -9.25
CA GLN A 77 5.36 11.83 -9.67
C GLN A 77 5.96 11.00 -8.54
N LEU A 78 6.06 11.58 -7.34
CA LEU A 78 6.54 10.85 -6.16
C LEU A 78 5.63 9.68 -5.82
N ALA A 79 4.31 9.88 -5.82
CA ALA A 79 3.34 8.81 -5.58
C ALA A 79 3.38 7.72 -6.67
N ALA A 80 3.64 8.08 -7.93
CA ALA A 80 3.84 7.11 -9.00
C ALA A 80 5.16 6.34 -8.85
N ALA A 81 6.26 7.01 -8.50
CA ALA A 81 7.54 6.36 -8.23
C ALA A 81 7.46 5.43 -7.02
N HIS A 82 6.79 5.86 -5.94
CA HIS A 82 6.54 5.05 -4.76
C HIS A 82 5.72 3.81 -5.10
N ARG A 83 4.65 3.94 -5.90
CA ARG A 83 3.91 2.77 -6.40
C ARG A 83 4.77 1.82 -7.19
N ARG A 84 5.59 2.30 -8.14
CA ARG A 84 6.49 1.45 -8.93
C ARG A 84 7.54 0.73 -8.06
N LEU A 85 8.04 1.39 -7.02
CA LEU A 85 8.95 0.78 -6.06
C LEU A 85 8.25 -0.28 -5.21
N SER A 86 7.04 0.01 -4.72
CA SER A 86 6.20 -0.94 -4.00
C SER A 86 5.79 -2.14 -4.85
N GLU A 87 5.44 -1.93 -6.12
CA GLU A 87 5.17 -2.99 -7.10
C GLU A 87 6.39 -3.87 -7.35
N LYS A 88 7.60 -3.28 -7.46
CA LYS A 88 8.85 -4.04 -7.54
C LYS A 88 9.16 -4.79 -6.24
N ALA A 89 8.81 -4.22 -5.10
CA ALA A 89 8.97 -4.82 -3.78
C ALA A 89 7.87 -5.85 -3.46
N SER A 90 6.95 -6.16 -4.40
CA SER A 90 5.82 -7.07 -4.13
C SER A 90 6.21 -8.52 -3.87
N ARG A 91 7.47 -8.88 -4.16
CA ARG A 91 8.01 -10.21 -3.95
C ARG A 91 9.05 -10.20 -2.84
N ASP A 92 9.15 -11.31 -2.14
CA ASP A 92 10.24 -11.60 -1.22
C ASP A 92 11.52 -11.83 -2.02
N ASP A 93 12.58 -11.06 -1.73
CA ASP A 93 13.83 -11.07 -2.49
C ASP A 93 14.55 -12.42 -2.47
N MET A 94 14.31 -13.22 -1.42
CA MET A 94 14.95 -14.52 -1.25
C MET A 94 14.20 -15.62 -2.03
N THR A 95 12.90 -15.76 -1.81
CA THR A 95 12.11 -16.89 -2.36
C THR A 95 11.43 -16.57 -3.68
N GLY A 96 11.31 -15.30 -4.06
CA GLY A 96 10.54 -14.85 -5.20
C GLY A 96 9.03 -14.96 -5.04
N MET A 97 8.52 -15.50 -3.92
CA MET A 97 7.08 -15.53 -3.59
C MET A 97 6.57 -14.11 -3.31
N LEU A 98 5.25 -13.92 -3.21
CA LEU A 98 4.73 -12.62 -2.77
C LEU A 98 5.21 -12.31 -1.35
N ASN A 99 5.53 -11.05 -1.09
CA ASN A 99 5.76 -10.61 0.28
C ASN A 99 4.43 -10.59 1.06
N ARG A 100 4.50 -10.37 2.38
CA ARG A 100 3.31 -10.33 3.26
C ARG A 100 2.21 -9.39 2.73
N GLU A 101 2.55 -8.15 2.41
CA GLU A 101 1.57 -7.14 1.96
C GLU A 101 0.88 -7.55 0.65
N SER A 102 1.67 -8.03 -0.31
CA SER A 102 1.19 -8.39 -1.64
C SER A 102 0.40 -9.69 -1.65
N PHE A 103 0.76 -10.64 -0.77
CA PHE A 103 -0.01 -11.86 -0.56
C PHE A 103 -1.43 -11.53 -0.09
N PHE A 104 -1.58 -10.66 0.92
CA PHE A 104 -2.90 -10.28 1.43
C PHE A 104 -3.72 -9.49 0.42
N ALA A 105 -3.09 -8.58 -0.34
CA ALA A 105 -3.77 -7.89 -1.42
C ALA A 105 -4.26 -8.87 -2.53
N ALA A 106 -3.45 -9.87 -2.87
CA ALA A 106 -3.80 -10.90 -3.84
C ALA A 106 -4.88 -11.86 -3.31
N LEU A 107 -4.83 -12.23 -2.04
CA LEU A 107 -5.86 -13.02 -1.36
C LEU A 107 -7.23 -12.36 -1.46
N ASP A 108 -7.34 -11.08 -1.12
CA ASP A 108 -8.60 -10.33 -1.22
C ASP A 108 -9.09 -10.24 -2.66
N GLY A 109 -8.18 -10.02 -3.62
CA GLY A 109 -8.53 -9.99 -5.04
C GLY A 109 -9.02 -11.34 -5.58
N SER A 110 -8.41 -12.44 -5.15
CA SER A 110 -8.75 -13.79 -5.59
C SER A 110 -10.01 -14.33 -4.90
N ARG A 111 -10.24 -14.02 -3.62
CA ARG A 111 -11.47 -14.39 -2.90
C ARG A 111 -12.71 -13.76 -3.54
N ARG A 112 -12.63 -12.51 -4.00
CA ARG A 112 -13.74 -11.86 -4.72
C ARG A 112 -14.04 -12.46 -6.10
N LYS A 113 -13.12 -13.24 -6.68
CA LYS A 113 -13.27 -13.87 -7.99
C LYS A 113 -13.70 -15.33 -7.90
N SER A 114 -13.54 -15.94 -6.73
CA SER A 114 -13.83 -17.35 -6.48
C SER A 114 -14.68 -17.43 -5.23
N ASP A 115 -15.96 -17.75 -5.40
CA ASP A 115 -16.99 -17.89 -4.35
C ASP A 115 -16.62 -18.87 -3.21
N ARG A 116 -15.45 -19.54 -3.32
CA ARG A 116 -14.85 -20.43 -2.34
C ARG A 116 -13.33 -20.49 -2.51
N GLY A 117 -12.64 -20.90 -1.45
CA GLY A 117 -11.22 -21.22 -1.48
C GLY A 117 -10.73 -21.73 -0.13
N ALA A 118 -9.43 -21.95 0.00
CA ALA A 118 -8.82 -22.30 1.28
C ALA A 118 -7.54 -21.49 1.51
N LEU A 119 -7.35 -21.03 2.74
CA LEU A 119 -6.11 -20.39 3.19
C LEU A 119 -5.32 -21.41 4.00
N LEU A 120 -4.04 -21.60 3.64
CA LEU A 120 -3.07 -22.41 4.37
C LEU A 120 -1.96 -21.51 4.90
N ILE A 121 -1.61 -21.66 6.17
CA ILE A 121 -0.44 -21.08 6.81
C ILE A 121 0.53 -22.21 7.13
N ILE A 122 1.78 -22.04 6.72
CA ILE A 122 2.82 -23.05 6.73
C ILE A 122 4.00 -22.46 7.50
N ASP A 123 4.54 -23.22 8.43
CA ASP A 123 5.70 -22.80 9.22
C ASP A 123 6.74 -23.91 9.30
N ALA A 124 8.00 -23.54 9.12
CA ALA A 124 9.12 -24.46 9.15
C ALA A 124 9.43 -24.94 10.58
N ASP A 125 9.34 -26.25 10.80
CA ASP A 125 9.52 -26.80 12.12
C ASP A 125 10.98 -26.72 12.57
N HIS A 126 11.18 -26.30 13.82
CA HIS A 126 12.51 -26.22 14.43
C HIS A 126 13.53 -25.39 13.64
N PHE A 127 13.09 -24.43 12.82
CA PHE A 127 13.96 -23.64 11.96
C PHE A 127 15.07 -22.89 12.71
N LYS A 128 14.74 -22.34 13.89
CA LYS A 128 15.75 -21.76 14.79
C LYS A 128 16.91 -22.71 15.10
N LYS A 129 16.64 -24.01 15.30
CA LYS A 129 17.68 -25.02 15.57
C LYS A 129 18.61 -25.20 14.36
N ILE A 130 18.09 -25.09 13.14
CA ILE A 130 18.88 -25.14 11.91
C ILE A 130 19.84 -23.93 11.87
N ASN A 131 19.32 -22.73 12.11
CA ASN A 131 20.14 -21.51 12.18
C ASN A 131 21.21 -21.59 13.28
N ASP A 132 20.82 -22.03 14.48
CA ASP A 132 21.73 -22.12 15.62
C ASP A 132 22.83 -23.18 15.41
N SER A 133 22.54 -24.24 14.63
CA SER A 133 23.48 -25.35 14.38
C SER A 133 24.38 -25.13 13.16
N PHE A 134 23.89 -24.45 12.13
CA PHE A 134 24.56 -24.38 10.82
C PHE A 134 24.72 -22.95 10.26
N GLY A 135 24.26 -21.93 10.99
CA GLY A 135 24.32 -20.53 10.58
C GLY A 135 23.18 -20.10 9.65
N HIS A 136 22.98 -18.78 9.56
CA HIS A 136 21.85 -18.18 8.83
C HIS A 136 21.86 -18.45 7.33
N LEU A 137 23.03 -18.45 6.68
CA LEU A 137 23.13 -18.74 5.24
C LEU A 137 22.57 -20.14 4.90
N THR A 138 22.87 -21.11 5.76
CA THR A 138 22.36 -22.47 5.63
C THR A 138 20.86 -22.56 5.92
N GLY A 139 20.36 -21.74 6.85
CA GLY A 139 18.93 -21.56 7.06
C GLY A 139 18.22 -20.99 5.82
N ASP A 140 18.83 -20.01 5.16
CA ASP A 140 18.28 -19.44 3.93
C ASP A 140 18.18 -20.50 2.83
N ASP A 141 19.19 -21.37 2.67
CA ASP A 141 19.14 -22.52 1.76
C ASP A 141 17.99 -23.48 2.10
N ALA A 142 17.76 -23.76 3.39
CA ALA A 142 16.63 -24.59 3.82
C ALA A 142 15.28 -23.95 3.45
N LEU A 143 15.13 -22.63 3.63
CA LEU A 143 13.91 -21.91 3.27
C LEU A 143 13.69 -21.88 1.75
N LEU A 144 14.73 -21.75 0.95
CA LEU A 144 14.65 -21.85 -0.52
C LEU A 144 14.13 -23.23 -0.96
N LEU A 145 14.63 -24.30 -0.31
CA LEU A 145 14.17 -25.66 -0.59
C LEU A 145 12.71 -25.88 -0.18
N ILE A 146 12.30 -25.35 0.98
CA ILE A 146 10.91 -25.38 1.44
C ILE A 146 10.01 -24.61 0.46
N ALA A 147 10.40 -23.38 0.08
CA ALA A 147 9.66 -22.56 -0.86
C ALA A 147 9.44 -23.28 -2.20
N ALA A 148 10.49 -23.92 -2.75
CA ALA A 148 10.39 -24.70 -3.97
C ALA A 148 9.48 -25.94 -3.82
N ALA A 149 9.44 -26.58 -2.65
CA ALA A 149 8.52 -27.69 -2.37
C ALA A 149 7.06 -27.24 -2.27
N ILE A 150 6.81 -26.09 -1.66
CA ILE A 150 5.48 -25.47 -1.62
C ILE A 150 5.01 -25.17 -3.05
N GLU A 151 5.87 -24.58 -3.89
CA GLU A 151 5.54 -24.26 -5.28
C GLU A 151 5.18 -25.50 -6.12
N ARG A 152 5.93 -26.60 -5.98
CA ARG A 152 5.58 -27.89 -6.61
C ARG A 152 4.28 -28.50 -6.07
N GLY A 153 3.95 -28.18 -4.82
CA GLY A 153 2.79 -28.70 -4.12
C GLY A 153 1.47 -28.01 -4.46
N VAL A 154 1.46 -26.96 -5.29
CA VAL A 154 0.27 -26.19 -5.67
C VAL A 154 0.06 -26.15 -7.19
N ARG A 155 -1.08 -25.64 -7.67
CA ARG A 155 -1.34 -25.50 -9.11
C ARG A 155 -1.09 -24.07 -9.59
N SER A 156 -0.92 -23.92 -10.91
CA SER A 156 -0.90 -22.61 -11.56
C SER A 156 -2.22 -21.87 -11.29
N GLY A 157 -2.14 -20.70 -10.67
CA GLY A 157 -3.29 -19.87 -10.30
C GLY A 157 -3.54 -19.76 -8.79
N ASP A 158 -2.93 -20.65 -7.98
CA ASP A 158 -2.90 -20.47 -6.54
C ASP A 158 -1.95 -19.31 -6.17
N VAL A 159 -2.22 -18.64 -5.06
CA VAL A 159 -1.40 -17.50 -4.59
C VAL A 159 -0.44 -18.00 -3.53
N LEU A 160 0.85 -17.71 -3.68
CA LEU A 160 1.89 -18.06 -2.72
C LEU A 160 2.56 -16.80 -2.16
N GLY A 161 2.82 -16.80 -0.87
CA GLY A 161 3.55 -15.72 -0.22
C GLY A 161 4.43 -16.18 0.94
N ARG A 162 5.51 -15.45 1.18
CA ARG A 162 6.29 -15.52 2.41
C ARG A 162 5.84 -14.39 3.32
N ILE A 163 5.16 -14.76 4.41
CA ILE A 163 4.47 -13.80 5.29
C ILE A 163 5.25 -13.47 6.57
N GLY A 164 6.33 -14.20 6.84
CA GLY A 164 7.24 -14.04 7.97
C GLY A 164 8.63 -14.61 7.67
N GLY A 165 9.49 -14.69 8.70
CA GLY A 165 10.87 -15.18 8.53
C GLY A 165 10.92 -16.64 8.06
N GLU A 166 10.15 -17.50 8.71
CA GLU A 166 10.05 -18.95 8.45
C GLU A 166 8.60 -19.37 8.11
N GLU A 167 7.74 -18.39 7.85
CA GLU A 167 6.30 -18.55 7.63
C GLU A 167 5.91 -18.26 6.19
N PHE A 168 5.14 -19.17 5.61
CA PHE A 168 4.60 -19.11 4.27
C PHE A 168 3.07 -19.19 4.31
N ALA A 169 2.44 -18.66 3.26
CA ALA A 169 1.01 -18.72 3.08
C ALA A 169 0.66 -19.13 1.66
N VAL A 170 -0.38 -19.93 1.53
CA VAL A 170 -0.93 -20.38 0.25
C VAL A 170 -2.43 -20.15 0.25
N PHE A 171 -2.93 -19.51 -0.80
CA PHE A 171 -4.37 -19.42 -1.06
C PHE A 171 -4.74 -20.29 -2.27
N LEU A 172 -5.58 -21.27 -2.02
CA LEU A 172 -6.10 -22.22 -3.00
C LEU A 172 -7.44 -21.70 -3.52
N ALA A 173 -7.40 -20.96 -4.62
CA ALA A 173 -8.59 -20.35 -5.20
C ALA A 173 -9.56 -21.45 -5.70
N GLY A 174 -10.82 -21.41 -5.28
CA GLY A 174 -11.83 -22.39 -5.71
C GLY A 174 -11.73 -23.78 -5.07
N ALA A 175 -10.80 -24.00 -4.13
CA ALA A 175 -10.60 -25.31 -3.52
C ALA A 175 -11.75 -25.69 -2.55
N THR A 176 -12.12 -26.96 -2.59
CA THR A 176 -12.97 -27.63 -1.60
C THR A 176 -12.18 -28.06 -0.36
N ASP A 177 -12.86 -28.43 0.73
CA ASP A 177 -12.24 -28.99 1.94
C ASP A 177 -11.29 -30.15 1.60
N GLN A 178 -11.79 -31.10 0.81
CA GLN A 178 -11.02 -32.29 0.46
C GLN A 178 -9.80 -31.96 -0.41
N GLU A 179 -9.91 -30.99 -1.32
CA GLU A 179 -8.77 -30.52 -2.11
C GLU A 179 -7.75 -29.79 -1.23
N ALA A 180 -8.21 -28.94 -0.31
CA ALA A 180 -7.33 -28.23 0.61
C ALA A 180 -6.52 -29.20 1.48
N LYS A 181 -7.18 -30.23 2.04
CA LYS A 181 -6.51 -31.31 2.79
C LYS A 181 -5.46 -32.04 1.96
N ARG A 182 -5.81 -32.42 0.72
CA ARG A 182 -4.88 -33.10 -0.20
C ARG A 182 -3.67 -32.23 -0.55
N VAL A 183 -3.88 -30.94 -0.82
CA VAL A 183 -2.81 -30.02 -1.18
C VAL A 183 -1.91 -29.75 0.02
N ALA A 184 -2.47 -29.51 1.21
CA ALA A 184 -1.70 -29.34 2.43
C ALA A 184 -0.81 -30.58 2.70
N GLU A 185 -1.38 -31.78 2.65
CA GLU A 185 -0.62 -33.01 2.89
C GLU A 185 0.44 -33.25 1.80
N ARG A 186 0.14 -32.90 0.55
CA ARG A 186 1.12 -32.95 -0.54
C ARG A 186 2.31 -32.02 -0.26
N ILE A 187 2.06 -30.76 0.12
CA ILE A 187 3.12 -29.80 0.46
C ILE A 187 3.96 -30.34 1.62
N ARG A 188 3.32 -30.80 2.70
CA ARG A 188 4.01 -31.36 3.86
C ARG A 188 4.94 -32.51 3.48
N ARG A 189 4.44 -33.46 2.68
CA ARG A 189 5.24 -34.59 2.17
C ARG A 189 6.39 -34.16 1.26
N GLU A 190 6.14 -33.23 0.35
CA GLU A 190 7.19 -32.70 -0.54
C GLU A 190 8.34 -32.09 0.25
N VAL A 191 8.06 -31.40 1.37
CA VAL A 191 9.08 -30.87 2.27
C VAL A 191 9.80 -31.99 3.03
N GLU A 192 9.07 -32.93 3.61
CA GLU A 192 9.62 -34.07 4.36
C GLU A 192 10.56 -34.95 3.52
N LEU A 193 10.30 -35.05 2.21
CA LEU A 193 11.12 -35.81 1.28
C LEU A 193 12.46 -35.13 0.94
N ILE A 194 12.63 -33.85 1.26
CA ILE A 194 13.87 -33.10 0.97
C ILE A 194 15.04 -33.74 1.73
N ARG A 195 16.10 -34.05 0.98
CA ARG A 195 17.39 -34.51 1.55
C ARG A 195 18.31 -33.32 1.74
N PHE A 196 18.04 -32.51 2.77
CA PHE A 196 18.83 -31.32 3.07
C PHE A 196 20.16 -31.70 3.73
N ARG A 197 21.29 -31.22 3.18
CA ARG A 197 22.66 -31.57 3.60
C ARG A 197 23.50 -30.31 3.81
N PRO A 198 23.44 -29.71 5.01
CA PRO A 198 24.10 -28.44 5.29
C PRO A 198 25.64 -28.52 5.33
N VAL A 199 26.22 -29.54 6.01
CA VAL A 199 27.67 -29.80 6.10
C VAL A 199 27.88 -31.31 6.35
N ASP A 200 28.95 -31.91 5.81
CA ASP A 200 29.41 -33.30 6.07
C ASP A 200 28.43 -34.45 5.72
N GLU A 201 27.73 -34.35 4.59
CA GLU A 201 26.85 -35.39 3.99
C GLU A 201 25.67 -35.90 4.84
N ARG A 202 25.54 -35.48 6.11
CA ARG A 202 24.42 -35.88 6.97
C ARG A 202 23.14 -35.20 6.51
N VAL A 203 22.10 -36.01 6.34
CA VAL A 203 20.76 -35.53 6.01
C VAL A 203 20.11 -34.97 7.27
N VAL A 204 19.78 -33.69 7.24
CA VAL A 204 18.95 -33.02 8.25
C VAL A 204 17.51 -33.02 7.71
N PRO A 205 16.53 -33.58 8.44
CA PRO A 205 15.15 -33.55 8.00
C PRO A 205 14.62 -32.12 8.05
N LEU A 206 13.95 -31.70 6.98
CA LEU A 206 13.12 -30.50 6.97
C LEU A 206 11.67 -30.95 7.08
N THR A 207 10.91 -30.35 7.99
CA THR A 207 9.46 -30.56 8.09
C THR A 207 8.75 -29.23 8.26
N VAL A 208 7.47 -29.21 7.93
CA VAL A 208 6.59 -28.05 8.12
C VAL A 208 5.32 -28.49 8.84
N SER A 209 4.79 -27.60 9.66
CA SER A 209 3.43 -27.70 10.18
C SER A 209 2.52 -26.79 9.37
N ILE A 210 1.30 -27.25 9.09
CA ILE A 210 0.34 -26.53 8.23
C ILE A 210 -0.99 -26.41 8.94
N GLY A 211 -1.47 -25.18 9.10
CA GLY A 211 -2.82 -24.85 9.53
C GLY A 211 -3.64 -24.33 8.36
N GLY A 212 -4.89 -24.75 8.23
CA GLY A 212 -5.75 -24.30 7.13
C GLY A 212 -7.19 -24.01 7.54
N THR A 213 -7.83 -23.14 6.78
CA THR A 213 -9.27 -22.88 6.91
C THR A 213 -9.90 -22.64 5.55
N LEU A 214 -11.20 -22.92 5.44
CA LEU A 214 -11.97 -22.59 4.25
C LEU A 214 -12.35 -21.11 4.26
N CYS A 215 -12.28 -20.50 3.10
CA CYS A 215 -12.68 -19.12 2.90
C CYS A 215 -14.13 -19.07 2.41
N GLY A 216 -15.03 -18.59 3.27
CA GLY A 216 -16.39 -18.18 2.87
C GLY A 216 -16.41 -16.78 2.25
N GLU A 217 -17.51 -16.45 1.57
CA GLU A 217 -17.69 -15.14 0.89
C GLU A 217 -17.59 -13.96 1.87
N ASP A 218 -18.17 -14.10 3.07
CA ASP A 218 -18.34 -13.00 4.04
C ASP A 218 -17.23 -12.89 5.09
N ALA A 219 -16.29 -13.84 5.15
CA ALA A 219 -15.27 -13.85 6.20
C ALA A 219 -14.20 -12.76 5.96
N ALA A 220 -13.85 -12.02 7.00
CA ALA A 220 -12.76 -11.06 6.93
C ALA A 220 -11.39 -11.78 6.85
N VAL A 221 -10.41 -11.21 6.14
CA VAL A 221 -9.05 -11.79 6.05
C VAL A 221 -8.44 -12.05 7.43
N SER A 222 -8.68 -11.14 8.38
CA SER A 222 -8.21 -11.30 9.76
C SER A 222 -8.81 -12.51 10.47
N GLU A 223 -10.06 -12.86 10.17
CA GLU A 223 -10.72 -14.03 10.76
C GLU A 223 -10.17 -15.32 10.17
N LEU A 224 -9.98 -15.34 8.84
CA LEU A 224 -9.36 -16.46 8.13
C LEU A 224 -7.93 -16.73 8.62
N MET A 225 -7.14 -15.67 8.79
CA MET A 225 -5.80 -15.77 9.35
C MET A 225 -5.84 -16.36 10.76
N ARG A 226 -6.70 -15.83 11.63
CA ARG A 226 -6.81 -16.32 13.00
C ARG A 226 -7.19 -17.80 13.07
N ALA A 227 -8.13 -18.25 12.22
CA ALA A 227 -8.54 -19.64 12.16
C ALA A 227 -7.42 -20.55 11.64
N ALA A 228 -6.71 -20.15 10.58
CA ALA A 228 -5.58 -20.90 10.06
C ALA A 228 -4.41 -20.95 11.05
N ASP A 229 -4.10 -19.85 11.74
CA ASP A 229 -3.07 -19.77 12.78
C ASP A 229 -3.41 -20.68 13.98
N GLN A 230 -4.68 -20.75 14.37
CA GLN A 230 -5.13 -21.67 15.42
C GLN A 230 -4.91 -23.13 15.01
N CYS A 231 -5.23 -23.49 13.77
CA CYS A 231 -4.97 -24.83 13.24
C CYS A 231 -3.46 -25.14 13.19
N LEU A 232 -2.64 -24.16 12.81
CA LEU A 232 -1.19 -24.30 12.77
C LEU A 232 -0.62 -24.50 14.18
N TYR A 233 -1.13 -23.73 15.15
CA TYR A 233 -0.77 -23.89 16.55
C TYR A 233 -1.06 -25.30 17.05
N GLU A 234 -2.25 -25.83 16.76
CA GLU A 234 -2.62 -27.21 17.08
C GLU A 234 -1.69 -28.23 16.41
N ALA A 235 -1.31 -28.02 15.14
CA ALA A 235 -0.39 -28.91 14.43
C ALA A 235 0.98 -28.95 15.11
N LYS A 236 1.50 -27.78 15.52
CA LYS A 236 2.76 -27.67 16.27
C LYS A 236 2.66 -28.32 17.65
N HIS A 237 1.51 -28.21 18.32
CA HIS A 237 1.29 -28.77 19.65
C HIS A 237 1.15 -30.31 19.63
N ARG A 238 0.54 -30.87 18.58
CA ARG A 238 0.34 -32.32 18.39
C ARG A 238 1.58 -33.08 17.91
N GLY A 239 2.72 -32.42 17.79
CA GLY A 239 3.99 -33.06 17.47
C GLY A 239 4.70 -32.54 16.22
N ARG A 240 4.17 -31.49 15.56
CA ARG A 240 4.71 -30.91 14.32
C ARG A 240 4.68 -31.89 13.13
N ASN A 241 5.11 -31.44 11.95
CA ASN A 241 5.02 -32.24 10.73
C ASN A 241 3.60 -32.78 10.50
N LEU A 242 2.61 -31.92 10.69
CA LEU A 242 1.19 -32.24 10.62
C LEU A 242 0.43 -31.17 9.84
N THR A 243 -0.68 -31.58 9.26
CA THR A 243 -1.66 -30.68 8.64
C THR A 243 -2.94 -30.72 9.45
N ILE A 244 -3.48 -29.57 9.84
CA ILE A 244 -4.77 -29.45 10.51
C ILE A 244 -5.61 -28.41 9.78
N LEU A 245 -6.85 -28.75 9.43
CA LEU A 245 -7.83 -27.80 8.94
C LEU A 245 -8.95 -27.60 9.96
N ASP A 246 -9.58 -26.44 9.96
CA ASP A 246 -10.67 -26.04 10.87
C ASP A 246 -11.76 -27.13 11.03
N ASN A 247 -12.19 -27.73 9.91
CA ASN A 247 -13.19 -28.80 9.92
C ASN A 247 -12.73 -30.07 10.69
N ASP A 248 -11.42 -30.32 10.80
CA ASP A 248 -10.89 -31.46 11.57
C ASP A 248 -10.94 -31.20 13.08
N ILE A 249 -10.99 -29.93 13.50
CA ILE A 249 -11.14 -29.55 14.92
C ILE A 249 -12.61 -29.67 15.33
N SER A 250 -13.53 -29.26 14.46
CA SER A 250 -14.98 -29.35 14.70
C SER A 250 -15.51 -30.79 14.73
N GLU A 251 -14.90 -31.74 14.02
CA GLU A 251 -15.27 -33.16 14.07
C GLU A 251 -14.73 -33.92 15.31
N ALA A 252 -13.76 -33.34 16.01
CA ALA A 252 -13.10 -33.95 17.18
C ALA A 252 -13.63 -33.43 18.53
N ALA A 253 -14.56 -32.46 18.53
CA ALA A 253 -15.20 -31.86 19.69
C ALA A 253 -16.63 -32.39 19.89
#